data_AF-A0A9D6XU05-F1
#
_entry.id   AF-A0A9D6XU05-F1
#
_cell.length_a   1.000
_cell.length_b   1.000
_cell.length_c   1.000
_cell.angle_alpha   90.00
_cell.angle_beta   90.00
_cell.angle_gamma   90.00
#
_symmetry.space_group_name_H-M   'P 1'
#
loop_
_entity.id
_entity.type
_entity.pdbx_description
1 polymer ?
#
loop_
_entity_poly.entity_id
_entity_poly.type
_entity_poly.pdbx_seq_one_letter_code
_entity_poly.pdbx_strand_id
1 'polypeptide(L)'
;MSKLTLKDLFAAKGKRHLTQVFVRTPSEAAACEEAGIDMLVAAELHDGQSSDYVGIRKAAPNTFLTIGLAINTYAGQAEILRNAYRLMGVGADTLYCGYGIPTIKALADEYIPVVGHV
;
A
#
# COMPACT_ATOMS: atom_id res chain seq x y z
N MET A 1 6.72 -16.44 -8.35
CA MET A 1 7.70 -15.38 -8.05
C MET A 1 7.92 -15.34 -6.55
N SER A 2 9.09 -14.90 -6.07
CA SER A 2 9.28 -14.63 -4.63
C SER A 2 8.61 -13.32 -4.26
N LYS A 3 7.99 -13.25 -3.07
CA LYS A 3 7.35 -12.02 -2.60
C LYS A 3 8.36 -10.86 -2.53
N LEU A 4 8.06 -9.76 -3.20
CA LEU A 4 8.88 -8.55 -3.19
C LEU A 4 8.79 -7.86 -1.82
N THR A 5 9.91 -7.40 -1.29
CA THR A 5 9.99 -6.74 0.04
C THR A 5 10.57 -5.33 -0.06
N LEU A 6 10.47 -4.55 1.02
CA LEU A 6 11.13 -3.23 1.11
C LEU A 6 12.64 -3.31 0.83
N LYS A 7 13.30 -4.37 1.32
CA LYS A 7 14.73 -4.60 1.06
C LYS A 7 15.02 -4.71 -0.43
N ASP A 8 14.16 -5.40 -1.17
CA ASP A 8 14.30 -5.56 -2.62
C ASP A 8 14.04 -4.24 -3.35
N LEU A 9 13.06 -3.45 -2.90
CA LEU A 9 12.81 -2.10 -3.43
C LEU A 9 14.04 -1.20 -3.25
N PHE A 10 14.66 -1.20 -2.07
CA PHE A 10 15.89 -0.45 -1.82
C PHE A 10 17.06 -0.95 -2.69
N ALA A 11 17.19 -2.26 -2.87
CA ALA A 11 18.24 -2.84 -3.70
C ALA A 11 18.09 -2.50 -5.19
N ALA A 12 16.86 -2.34 -5.68
CA ALA A 12 16.53 -1.99 -7.06
C ALA A 12 16.71 -0.49 -7.38
N LYS A 13 16.68 0.38 -6.37
CA LYS A 13 16.75 1.84 -6.55
C LYS A 13 17.99 2.24 -7.37
N GLY A 14 17.76 2.96 -8.47
CA GLY A 14 18.81 3.41 -9.39
C GLY A 14 19.40 2.32 -10.30
N LYS A 15 18.90 1.09 -10.25
CA LYS A 15 19.39 -0.06 -11.04
C LYS A 15 18.35 -0.66 -11.97
N ARG A 16 17.08 -0.66 -11.55
CA ARG A 16 15.95 -1.21 -12.30
C ARG A 16 14.73 -0.30 -12.15
N HIS A 17 13.96 -0.15 -13.22
CA HIS A 17 12.63 0.47 -13.15
C HIS A 17 11.62 -0.54 -12.62
N LEU A 18 10.87 -0.14 -11.60
CA LEU A 18 9.78 -0.92 -11.03
C LEU A 18 8.46 -0.47 -11.64
N THR A 19 7.55 -1.41 -11.85
CA THR A 19 6.20 -1.17 -12.35
C THR A 19 5.21 -1.12 -11.19
N GLN A 20 4.28 -0.16 -11.23
CA GLN A 20 3.19 -0.08 -10.26
C GLN A 20 1.86 0.15 -10.97
N VAL A 21 0.84 -0.64 -10.62
CA VAL A 21 -0.50 -0.56 -11.22
C VAL A 21 -1.56 -0.38 -10.14
N PHE A 22 -2.53 0.50 -10.41
CA PHE A 22 -3.67 0.69 -9.52
C PHE A 22 -4.71 -0.43 -9.73
N VAL A 23 -5.19 -1.01 -8.63
CA VAL A 23 -6.19 -2.08 -8.63
C VAL A 23 -7.29 -1.82 -7.60
N ARG A 24 -8.49 -2.32 -7.90
CA ARG A 24 -9.68 -2.26 -7.04
C ARG A 24 -10.26 -3.63 -6.74
N THR A 25 -9.97 -4.64 -7.56
CA THR A 25 -10.56 -5.97 -7.43
C THR A 25 -9.51 -7.08 -7.35
N PRO A 26 -9.86 -8.25 -6.78
CA PRO A 26 -8.98 -9.42 -6.80
C PRO A 26 -8.62 -9.89 -8.21
N SER A 27 -9.51 -9.74 -9.19
CA SER A 27 -9.24 -10.15 -10.58
C SER A 27 -8.20 -9.26 -11.26
N GLU A 28 -8.25 -7.94 -11.03
CA GLU A 28 -7.23 -7.00 -11.51
C GLU A 28 -5.87 -7.30 -10.87
N ALA A 29 -5.85 -7.60 -9.55
CA ALA A 29 -4.65 -7.99 -8.83
C ALA A 29 -4.04 -9.30 -9.37
N ALA A 30 -4.86 -10.33 -9.61
CA ALA A 30 -4.42 -11.59 -10.20
C ALA A 30 -3.78 -11.39 -11.58
N ALA A 31 -4.39 -10.56 -12.43
CA ALA A 31 -3.84 -10.25 -13.75
C ALA A 31 -2.48 -9.54 -13.66
N CYS A 32 -2.31 -8.64 -12.68
CA CYS A 32 -1.04 -7.96 -12.46
C CYS A 32 0.06 -8.92 -11.95
N GLU A 33 -0.28 -9.82 -11.03
CA GLU A 33 0.63 -10.86 -10.54
C GLU A 33 1.07 -11.79 -11.68
N GLU A 34 0.14 -12.23 -12.54
CA GLU A 34 0.44 -13.07 -13.71
C GLU A 34 1.34 -12.34 -14.72
N ALA A 35 1.08 -11.05 -14.95
CA ALA A 35 1.87 -10.21 -15.86
C ALA A 35 3.25 -9.81 -15.32
N GLY A 36 3.57 -10.13 -14.06
CA GLY A 36 4.85 -9.79 -13.45
C GLY A 36 4.99 -8.30 -13.11
N ILE A 37 3.88 -7.62 -12.80
CA ILE A 37 3.92 -6.27 -12.22
C ILE A 37 4.60 -6.34 -10.85
N ASP A 38 5.49 -5.39 -10.56
CA ASP A 38 6.28 -5.43 -9.32
C ASP A 38 5.46 -5.02 -8.09
N MET A 39 4.59 -4.02 -8.26
CA MET A 39 3.88 -3.35 -7.18
C MET A 39 2.41 -3.12 -7.55
N LEU A 40 1.51 -3.32 -6.59
CA LEU A 40 0.12 -2.89 -6.66
C LEU A 40 -0.06 -1.64 -5.80
N VAL A 41 -0.98 -0.78 -6.23
CA VAL A 41 -1.55 0.24 -5.37
C VAL A 41 -3.07 0.09 -5.35
N ALA A 42 -3.63 -0.13 -4.16
CA ALA A 42 -5.06 0.04 -3.90
C ALA A 42 -5.24 1.31 -3.06
N ALA A 43 -6.47 1.79 -2.93
CA ALA A 43 -6.76 2.93 -2.07
C ALA A 43 -8.04 2.71 -1.28
N GLU A 44 -8.11 3.33 -0.12
CA GLU A 44 -9.38 3.66 0.50
C GLU A 44 -10.09 4.70 -0.36
N LEU A 45 -11.38 4.49 -0.61
CA LEU A 45 -12.20 5.44 -1.34
C LEU A 45 -12.85 6.38 -0.31
N HIS A 46 -13.30 7.56 -0.78
CA HIS A 46 -14.14 8.43 0.03
C HIS A 46 -15.47 7.74 0.37
N ASP A 47 -16.23 8.29 1.31
CA ASP A 47 -17.58 7.83 1.69
C ASP A 47 -17.73 6.39 2.24
N GLY A 48 -16.63 5.75 2.64
CA GLY A 48 -16.65 4.44 3.30
C GLY A 48 -16.67 3.27 2.32
N GLN A 49 -16.49 3.54 1.02
CA GLN A 49 -16.16 2.50 0.05
C GLN A 49 -14.74 1.98 0.29
N SER A 50 -14.58 0.66 0.26
CA SER A 50 -13.28 -0.01 0.38
C SER A 50 -13.16 -1.11 -0.67
N SER A 51 -12.00 -1.26 -1.28
CA SER A 51 -11.70 -2.43 -2.09
C SER A 51 -11.64 -3.69 -1.22
N ASP A 52 -11.81 -4.86 -1.84
CA ASP A 52 -11.58 -6.15 -1.17
C ASP A 52 -10.07 -6.38 -1.00
N TYR A 53 -9.46 -5.72 0.00
CA TYR A 53 -8.02 -5.78 0.25
C TYR A 53 -7.56 -7.20 0.58
N VAL A 54 -8.40 -7.96 1.28
CA VAL A 54 -8.10 -9.36 1.62
C VAL A 54 -8.09 -10.21 0.36
N GLY A 55 -9.07 -10.04 -0.52
CA GLY A 55 -9.11 -10.70 -1.82
C GLY A 55 -7.95 -10.29 -2.73
N ILE A 56 -7.62 -9.00 -2.80
CA ILE A 56 -6.46 -8.46 -3.55
C ILE A 56 -5.17 -9.11 -3.07
N ARG A 57 -4.93 -9.14 -1.75
CA ARG A 57 -3.73 -9.75 -1.17
C ARG A 57 -3.64 -11.24 -1.48
N LYS A 58 -4.76 -11.96 -1.42
CA LYS A 58 -4.83 -13.40 -1.73
C LYS A 58 -4.58 -13.68 -3.21
N ALA A 59 -5.13 -12.84 -4.09
CA ALA A 59 -5.03 -12.99 -5.53
C ALA A 59 -3.62 -12.70 -6.07
N ALA A 60 -2.91 -11.76 -5.43
CA ALA A 60 -1.55 -11.40 -5.77
C ALA A 60 -0.65 -11.55 -4.55
N PRO A 61 -0.23 -12.76 -4.12
CA PRO A 61 0.48 -12.99 -2.86
C PRO A 61 1.97 -12.61 -2.88
N ASN A 62 2.58 -12.42 -4.06
CA ASN A 62 4.01 -12.07 -4.17
C ASN A 62 4.23 -10.64 -4.67
N THR A 63 3.23 -10.01 -5.28
CA THR A 63 3.30 -8.61 -5.71
C THR A 63 3.26 -7.68 -4.50
N PHE A 64 4.11 -6.65 -4.46
CA PHE A 64 4.19 -5.74 -3.32
C PHE A 64 2.94 -4.84 -3.25
N LEU A 65 2.19 -4.89 -2.15
CA LEU A 65 0.90 -4.22 -2.02
C LEU A 65 1.01 -2.91 -1.24
N THR A 66 0.74 -1.79 -1.92
CA THR A 66 0.53 -0.48 -1.28
C THR A 66 -0.96 -0.22 -1.10
N ILE A 67 -1.39 0.25 0.08
CA ILE A 67 -2.76 0.77 0.27
C ILE A 67 -2.71 2.25 0.63
N GLY A 68 -3.38 3.08 -0.17
CA GLY A 68 -3.51 4.52 0.04
C GLY A 68 -4.52 4.86 1.11
N LEU A 69 -4.09 5.69 2.06
CA LEU A 69 -4.96 6.30 3.06
C LEU A 69 -5.89 7.33 2.42
N ALA A 70 -7.18 7.30 2.74
CA ALA A 70 -8.12 8.29 2.23
C ALA A 70 -7.78 9.69 2.77
N ILE A 71 -7.46 10.62 1.87
CA ILE A 71 -7.17 12.03 2.18
C ILE A 71 -8.49 12.74 2.52
N ASN A 72 -8.46 13.63 3.52
CA ASN A 72 -9.60 14.36 4.08
C ASN A 72 -10.61 13.50 4.87
N THR A 73 -10.28 12.24 5.16
CA THR A 73 -11.14 11.34 5.94
C THR A 73 -10.82 11.35 7.44
N TYR A 74 -9.54 11.46 7.81
CA TYR A 74 -9.10 11.31 9.19
C TYR A 74 -8.76 12.66 9.81
N ALA A 75 -9.27 12.92 11.01
CA ALA A 75 -9.15 14.20 11.70
C ALA A 75 -7.78 14.39 12.37
N GLY A 76 -6.97 13.34 12.52
CA GLY A 76 -5.66 13.44 13.13
C GLY A 76 -4.85 12.15 13.16
N GLN A 77 -3.62 12.23 13.68
CA GLN A 77 -2.63 11.14 13.66
C GLN A 77 -3.10 9.86 14.35
N ALA A 78 -3.82 9.96 15.48
CA ALA A 78 -4.31 8.78 16.19
C ALA A 78 -5.31 7.95 15.37
N GLU A 79 -6.18 8.60 14.60
CA GLU A 79 -7.12 7.91 13.70
C GLU A 79 -6.39 7.28 12.52
N ILE A 80 -5.41 8.01 11.98
CA ILE A 80 -4.55 7.52 10.89
C ILE A 80 -3.76 6.29 11.33
N LEU A 81 -3.15 6.30 12.53
CA LEU A 81 -2.43 5.16 13.10
C LEU A 81 -3.36 3.96 13.31
N ARG A 82 -4.54 4.17 13.88
CA ARG A 82 -5.54 3.11 14.06
C ARG A 82 -5.90 2.46 12.72
N ASN A 83 -6.14 3.27 11.70
CA ASN A 83 -6.46 2.77 10.37
C ASN A 83 -5.26 2.10 9.69
N ALA A 84 -4.05 2.64 9.89
CA ALA A 84 -2.83 2.04 9.38
C ALA A 84 -2.62 0.64 9.93
N TYR A 85 -2.78 0.42 11.24
CA TYR A 85 -2.70 -0.92 11.82
C TYR A 85 -3.73 -1.89 11.22
N ARG A 86 -4.96 -1.43 10.97
CA ARG A 86 -5.97 -2.22 10.29
C ARG A 86 -5.54 -2.60 8.86
N LEU A 87 -5.01 -1.64 8.09
CA LEU A 87 -4.56 -1.86 6.72
C LEU A 87 -3.34 -2.78 6.63
N MET A 88 -2.39 -2.67 7.56
CA MET A 88 -1.29 -3.61 7.69
C MET A 88 -1.82 -5.03 8.02
N GLY A 89 -2.82 -5.12 8.91
CA GLY A 89 -3.46 -6.38 9.29
C GLY A 89 -4.20 -7.11 8.14
N VAL A 90 -4.70 -6.38 7.15
CA VAL A 90 -5.30 -7.00 5.94
C VAL A 90 -4.26 -7.37 4.87
N GLY A 91 -2.99 -7.05 5.07
CA GLY A 91 -1.88 -7.51 4.24
C GLY A 91 -1.21 -6.45 3.36
N ALA A 92 -1.40 -5.15 3.66
CA ALA A 92 -0.57 -4.11 3.05
C ALA A 92 0.91 -4.32 3.40
N ASP A 93 1.80 -4.15 2.42
CA ASP A 93 3.25 -4.15 2.62
C ASP A 93 3.77 -2.73 2.94
N THR A 94 3.05 -1.70 2.48
CA THR A 94 3.28 -0.30 2.82
C THR A 94 1.99 0.50 2.69
N LEU A 95 1.95 1.68 3.31
CA LEU A 95 0.85 2.63 3.12
C LEU A 95 1.28 3.80 2.24
N TYR A 96 0.38 4.27 1.39
CA TYR A 96 0.56 5.54 0.70
C TYR A 96 -0.14 6.63 1.51
N CYS A 97 0.59 7.71 1.83
CA CYS A 97 0.15 8.77 2.72
C CYS A 97 0.27 10.14 2.03
N GLY A 98 -0.88 10.75 1.74
CA GLY A 98 -0.97 12.13 1.23
C GLY A 98 -1.10 13.21 2.32
N TYR A 99 -0.94 12.85 3.60
CA TYR A 99 -0.90 13.81 4.70
C TYR A 99 0.53 14.38 4.87
N GLY A 100 0.66 15.47 5.61
CA GLY A 100 1.95 16.15 5.79
C GLY A 100 3.04 15.32 6.50
N ILE A 101 4.28 15.80 6.42
CA ILE A 101 5.47 15.19 7.03
C ILE A 101 5.29 14.76 8.50
N PRO A 102 4.60 15.52 9.38
CA PRO A 102 4.37 15.07 10.76
C PRO A 102 3.62 13.73 10.85
N THR A 103 2.63 13.50 9.98
CA THR A 103 1.88 12.24 9.94
C THR A 103 2.72 11.10 9.36
N ILE A 104 3.49 11.37 8.30
CA ILE A 104 4.44 10.42 7.73
C ILE A 104 5.44 9.96 8.79
N LYS A 105 5.98 10.90 9.58
CA LYS A 105 6.87 10.60 10.71
C LYS A 105 6.17 9.75 11.78
N ALA A 106 4.94 10.10 12.18
CA ALA A 106 4.20 9.33 13.18
C ALA A 106 3.97 7.87 12.75
N LEU A 107 3.68 7.63 11.46
CA LEU A 107 3.56 6.27 10.90
C LEU A 107 4.91 5.54 10.94
N ALA A 108 5.97 6.20 10.48
CA ALA A 108 7.31 5.60 10.41
C ALA A 108 7.91 5.30 11.80
N ASP A 109 7.66 6.17 12.80
CA ASP A 109 8.09 5.96 14.19
C ASP A 109 7.44 4.71 14.82
N GLU A 110 6.26 4.32 14.33
CA GLU A 110 5.54 3.09 14.70
C GLU A 110 5.87 1.89 13.78
N TYR A 111 6.99 1.97 13.06
CA TYR A 111 7.49 0.93 12.15
C TYR A 111 6.55 0.58 10.99
N ILE A 112 5.60 1.47 10.65
CA ILE A 112 4.73 1.31 9.48
C ILE A 112 5.47 1.84 8.26
N PRO A 113 5.75 1.01 7.23
CA PRO A 113 6.33 1.47 5.99
C PRO A 113 5.38 2.43 5.29
N VAL A 114 5.92 3.56 4.82
CA VAL A 114 5.10 4.62 4.24
C VAL A 114 5.73 5.21 2.98
N VAL A 115 4.88 5.42 1.98
CA VAL A 115 5.16 6.19 0.76
C VAL A 115 4.54 7.57 0.97
N GLY A 116 5.37 8.60 1.12
CA GLY A 116 4.89 9.98 1.11
C GLY A 116 4.47 10.40 -0.30
N HIS A 117 3.38 11.15 -0.42
CA HIS A 117 2.95 11.76 -1.68
C HIS A 117 3.06 13.28 -1.60
N VAL A 118 3.83 13.86 -2.53
CA VAL A 118 4.18 15.29 -2.61
C VAL A 118 3.90 15.85 -3.99
#